data_AF-G4Z632-F1
#
_entry.id   AF-G4Z632-F1
#
_cell.length_a   1.000
_cell.length_b   1.000
_cell.length_c   1.000
_cell.angle_alpha   90.00
_cell.angle_beta   90.00
_cell.angle_gamma   90.00
#
_symmetry.space_group_name_H-M   'P 1'
#
loop_
_entity.id
_entity.type
_entity.pdbx_description
1 polymer ?
#
loop_
_entity_poly.entity_id
_entity_poly.type
_entity_poly.pdbx_seq_one_letter_code
_entity_poly.pdbx_strand_id
1 'polypeptide(L)'
;MERHEVVRYERWDSAKKKRRGDTYHSNVNRKDQARIAAGRDLHTVPDGVSRSWGVMERDRRSPGGQTSMDIQLTWLTTPGNYERWHNEVKGRLAKEIVVAMLAVGISRSANAVSHKIRGLETQFSSATAYLRGLDGRRDQVARGALELETQAQVDRLCPHFFELLPVLEPFIPVVGSVSVETTTNARGSTRKRESDVRAAEAARAAKRRHQRPAPEVTALSAEDNLELATNAASSDAAQYTATTTQDVPQVKREWRVVDRVAEPQLTPAFQQRMDECVLSHAEQRSQGILNAEERARECSIDAERYRTEAERHRTDAERRKSDIDVMLAKVLARQTMKDRGVATDEIEMALALHEP
;
A
#
# COMPACT_ATOMS: atom_id res chain seq x y z
N MET A 1 -22.27 -32.31 -69.48
CA MET A 1 -23.43 -32.14 -68.59
C MET A 1 -23.01 -32.66 -67.21
N GLU A 2 -22.05 -31.97 -66.58
CA GLU A 2 -21.15 -32.60 -65.59
C GLU A 2 -20.46 -31.56 -64.68
N ARG A 3 -21.19 -30.52 -64.26
CA ARG A 3 -20.67 -29.47 -63.35
C ARG A 3 -21.69 -28.99 -62.31
N HIS A 4 -22.64 -29.84 -61.92
CA HIS A 4 -23.67 -29.49 -60.92
C HIS A 4 -23.75 -30.44 -59.71
N GLU A 5 -22.86 -31.44 -59.58
CA GLU A 5 -22.87 -32.36 -58.43
C GLU A 5 -21.79 -32.10 -57.37
N VAL A 6 -20.76 -31.30 -57.66
CA VAL A 6 -19.65 -31.07 -56.71
C VAL A 6 -20.03 -30.10 -55.57
N VAL A 7 -21.03 -29.23 -55.76
CA VAL A 7 -21.40 -28.20 -54.78
C VAL A 7 -22.31 -28.74 -53.65
N ARG A 8 -22.86 -29.95 -53.77
CA ARG A 8 -23.70 -30.55 -52.71
C ARG A 8 -22.92 -31.30 -51.64
N TYR A 9 -21.69 -31.75 -51.90
CA TYR A 9 -20.93 -32.53 -50.93
C TYR A 9 -20.21 -31.66 -49.88
N GLU A 10 -19.77 -30.45 -50.23
CA GLU A 10 -19.09 -29.55 -49.26
C GLU A 10 -20.04 -28.86 -48.27
N ARG A 11 -21.34 -28.82 -48.56
CA ARG A 11 -22.35 -28.25 -47.66
C ARG A 11 -22.84 -29.22 -46.58
N TRP A 12 -22.56 -30.53 -46.74
CA TRP A 12 -22.97 -31.56 -45.78
C TRP A 12 -21.96 -31.74 -44.63
N ASP A 13 -20.66 -31.52 -44.87
CA ASP A 13 -19.62 -31.64 -43.84
C ASP A 13 -19.55 -30.45 -42.87
N SER A 14 -19.99 -29.27 -43.32
CA SER A 14 -20.09 -28.08 -42.44
C SER A 14 -21.23 -28.16 -41.42
N ALA A 15 -22.20 -29.06 -41.61
CA ALA A 15 -23.36 -29.20 -40.72
C ALA A 15 -23.15 -30.22 -39.57
N LYS A 16 -22.19 -31.15 -39.68
CA LYS A 16 -21.89 -32.12 -38.62
C LYS A 16 -20.88 -31.63 -37.58
N LYS A 17 -20.04 -30.65 -37.91
CA LYS A 17 -19.04 -30.09 -36.97
C LYS A 17 -19.65 -29.13 -35.94
N LYS A 18 -20.91 -28.71 -36.12
CA LYS A 18 -21.62 -27.78 -35.23
C LYS A 18 -22.52 -28.45 -34.17
N ARG A 19 -22.47 -29.79 -34.03
CA ARG A 19 -23.33 -30.56 -33.10
C ARG A 19 -22.58 -31.51 -32.13
N ARG A 20 -21.28 -31.31 -31.91
CA ARG A 20 -20.48 -32.06 -30.91
C ARG A 20 -19.69 -31.12 -30.01
N GLY A 21 -20.39 -30.19 -29.38
CA GLY A 21 -19.78 -29.23 -28.46
C GLY A 21 -20.76 -28.76 -27.41
N ASP A 22 -21.49 -29.69 -26.80
CA ASP A 22 -22.21 -29.45 -25.55
C ASP A 22 -21.86 -30.55 -24.55
N THR A 23 -21.69 -30.13 -23.30
CA THR A 23 -21.62 -30.91 -22.06
C THR A 23 -20.22 -31.26 -21.51
N TYR A 24 -19.56 -30.24 -20.96
CA TYR A 24 -18.90 -30.35 -19.65
C TYR A 24 -19.18 -29.05 -18.88
N HIS A 25 -20.36 -28.97 -18.27
CA HIS A 25 -20.64 -27.98 -17.22
C HIS A 25 -20.04 -28.51 -15.92
N SER A 26 -18.88 -27.97 -15.54
CA SER A 26 -18.45 -28.00 -14.15
C SER A 26 -19.43 -27.15 -13.34
N ASN A 27 -19.96 -27.72 -12.26
CA ASN A 27 -20.76 -27.03 -11.27
C ASN A 27 -19.87 -26.00 -10.55
N VAL A 28 -19.65 -24.85 -11.20
CA VAL A 28 -19.10 -23.66 -10.57
C VAL A 28 -20.27 -22.83 -10.08
N ASN A 29 -20.25 -22.58 -8.77
CA ASN A 29 -21.31 -21.96 -8.00
C ASN A 29 -21.75 -20.63 -8.63
N ARG A 30 -23.05 -20.43 -8.83
CA ARG A 30 -23.64 -19.25 -9.49
C ARG A 30 -23.29 -17.91 -8.81
N LYS A 31 -22.86 -17.96 -7.54
CA LYS A 31 -22.30 -16.81 -6.80
C LYS A 31 -20.92 -16.37 -7.28
N ASP A 32 -20.12 -17.28 -7.83
CA ASP A 32 -18.76 -16.99 -8.29
C ASP A 32 -18.77 -16.37 -9.70
N GLN A 33 -19.71 -16.76 -10.57
CA GLN A 33 -19.90 -16.09 -11.87
C GLN A 33 -20.39 -14.63 -11.72
N ALA A 34 -21.22 -14.34 -10.71
CA ALA A 34 -21.64 -12.97 -10.42
C ALA A 34 -20.50 -12.08 -9.88
N ARG A 35 -19.44 -12.67 -9.32
CA ARG A 35 -18.22 -11.95 -8.89
C ARG A 35 -17.25 -11.66 -10.02
N ILE A 36 -17.22 -12.50 -11.05
CA ILE A 36 -16.33 -12.34 -12.21
C ILE A 36 -16.93 -11.37 -13.25
N ALA A 37 -18.26 -11.34 -13.42
CA ALA A 37 -18.92 -10.45 -14.38
C ALA A 37 -19.01 -8.98 -13.92
N ALA A 38 -18.91 -8.71 -12.61
CA ALA A 38 -18.72 -7.37 -12.10
C ALA A 38 -17.22 -7.09 -12.08
N GLY A 39 -16.68 -6.49 -13.15
CA GLY A 39 -15.26 -6.16 -13.34
C GLY A 39 -14.65 -5.42 -12.15
N ARG A 40 -14.28 -6.19 -11.12
CA ARG A 40 -13.49 -5.76 -9.98
C ARG A 40 -12.08 -6.21 -10.28
N ASP A 41 -11.27 -5.26 -10.71
CA ASP A 41 -9.84 -5.41 -10.83
C ASP A 41 -9.29 -6.15 -9.60
N LEU A 42 -8.71 -7.32 -9.85
CA LEU A 42 -7.95 -8.09 -8.85
C LEU A 42 -6.61 -7.40 -8.50
N HIS A 43 -6.38 -6.17 -8.96
CA HIS A 43 -5.16 -5.39 -8.72
C HIS A 43 -5.35 -4.09 -7.94
N THR A 44 -6.57 -3.74 -7.51
CA THR A 44 -6.72 -2.66 -6.53
C THR A 44 -6.49 -3.23 -5.13
N VAL A 45 -5.22 -3.25 -4.71
CA VAL A 45 -4.90 -3.35 -3.27
C VAL A 45 -5.65 -2.21 -2.59
N PRO A 46 -6.46 -2.46 -1.55
CA PRO A 46 -7.20 -1.40 -0.90
C PRO A 46 -6.22 -0.37 -0.34
N ASP A 47 -6.23 0.85 -0.88
CA ASP A 47 -5.47 2.03 -0.44
C ASP A 47 -5.79 2.49 1.01
N GLY A 48 -6.53 1.68 1.75
CA GLY A 48 -6.78 1.84 3.18
C GLY A 48 -5.64 1.31 4.05
N VAL A 49 -4.37 1.44 3.64
CA VAL A 49 -3.24 1.17 4.54
C VAL A 49 -3.39 2.11 5.73
N SER A 50 -3.84 1.51 6.83
CA SER A 50 -4.31 2.19 8.03
C SER A 50 -3.30 3.23 8.49
N ARG A 51 -3.74 4.49 8.64
CA ARG A 51 -2.90 5.65 9.03
C ARG A 51 -2.04 5.38 10.28
N SER A 52 -2.38 4.39 11.10
CA SER A 52 -1.59 4.00 12.27
C SER A 52 -0.25 3.32 11.91
N TRP A 53 -0.08 2.79 10.69
CA TRP A 53 1.10 2.01 10.32
C TRP A 53 2.31 2.91 10.10
N GLY A 54 2.12 4.04 9.42
CA GLY A 54 3.18 5.03 9.19
C GLY A 54 3.62 5.79 10.45
N VAL A 55 2.99 5.55 11.60
CA VAL A 55 3.44 6.11 12.89
C VAL A 55 4.61 5.30 13.46
N MET A 56 4.66 3.99 13.27
CA MET A 56 5.76 3.14 13.77
C MET A 56 7.03 3.23 12.93
N GLU A 57 6.93 3.70 11.70
CA GLU A 57 8.07 3.91 10.79
C GLU A 57 8.72 5.28 10.98
N ARG A 58 8.10 6.19 11.74
CA ARG A 58 8.53 7.58 11.91
C ARG A 58 8.72 8.01 13.35
N ASP A 59 8.47 7.14 14.33
CA ASP A 59 8.50 7.47 15.76
C ASP A 59 9.90 7.50 16.39
N ARG A 60 10.89 8.02 15.65
CA ARG A 60 12.24 8.22 16.18
C ARG A 60 12.21 9.25 17.31
N ARG A 61 12.83 8.92 18.45
CA ARG A 61 13.00 9.83 19.60
C ARG A 61 14.17 10.79 19.44
N SER A 62 15.21 10.36 18.75
CA SER A 62 16.44 11.12 18.54
C SER A 62 16.82 11.12 17.06
N PRO A 63 17.47 12.18 16.55
CA PRO A 63 18.08 12.16 15.22
C PRO A 63 19.02 10.95 15.11
N GLY A 64 18.76 10.04 14.16
CA GLY A 64 19.52 8.80 13.98
C GLY A 64 19.13 7.63 14.91
N GLY A 65 18.15 7.79 15.80
CA GLY A 65 17.65 6.70 16.65
C GLY A 65 16.84 5.64 15.89
N GLN A 66 16.73 4.44 16.46
CA GLN A 66 15.88 3.37 15.94
C GLN A 66 14.39 3.74 16.06
N THR A 67 13.58 3.36 15.07
CA THR A 67 12.10 3.44 15.13
C THR A 67 11.51 2.20 15.81
N SER A 68 10.21 2.24 16.15
CA SER A 68 9.46 1.03 16.52
C SER A 68 9.57 -0.05 15.46
N MET A 69 9.62 0.34 14.18
CA MET A 69 9.72 -0.58 13.06
C MET A 69 11.11 -1.23 13.01
N ASP A 70 12.18 -0.44 13.12
CA ASP A 70 13.57 -0.92 13.12
C ASP A 70 13.81 -1.94 14.25
N ILE A 71 13.27 -1.67 15.45
CA ILE A 71 13.38 -2.57 16.62
C ILE A 71 12.62 -3.89 16.37
N GLN A 72 11.41 -3.83 15.79
CA GLN A 72 10.65 -5.04 15.45
C GLN A 72 11.36 -5.87 14.39
N LEU A 73 11.84 -5.25 13.32
CA LEU A 73 12.57 -5.94 12.26
C LEU A 73 13.84 -6.59 12.82
N THR A 74 14.66 -5.84 13.57
CA THR A 74 15.87 -6.37 14.22
C THR A 74 15.55 -7.56 15.12
N TRP A 75 14.48 -7.48 15.90
CA TRP A 75 14.07 -8.58 16.77
C TRP A 75 13.64 -9.81 15.96
N LEU A 76 12.87 -9.64 14.89
CA LEU A 76 12.40 -10.73 14.01
C LEU A 76 13.54 -11.36 13.21
N THR A 77 14.50 -10.56 12.75
CA THR A 77 15.66 -11.02 11.96
C THR A 77 16.78 -11.62 12.83
N THR A 78 16.72 -11.43 14.14
CA THR A 78 17.62 -12.12 15.08
C THR A 78 17.38 -13.64 15.01
N PRO A 79 18.44 -14.47 14.81
CA PRO A 79 18.30 -15.92 14.67
C PRO A 79 17.46 -16.56 15.79
N GLY A 80 16.51 -17.41 15.40
CA GLY A 80 15.60 -18.14 16.30
C GLY A 80 14.42 -17.34 16.85
N ASN A 81 14.44 -15.99 16.83
CA ASN A 81 13.32 -15.21 17.39
C ASN A 81 12.03 -15.35 16.58
N TYR A 82 12.11 -15.40 15.24
CA TYR A 82 10.91 -15.60 14.43
C TYR A 82 10.32 -17.01 14.62
N GLU A 83 11.17 -18.03 14.78
CA GLU A 83 10.72 -19.39 15.10
C GLU A 83 9.98 -19.42 16.44
N ARG A 84 10.53 -18.74 17.46
CA ARG A 84 9.84 -18.54 18.75
C ARG A 84 8.52 -17.81 18.55
N TRP A 85 8.50 -16.75 17.74
CA TRP A 85 7.28 -16.00 17.42
C TRP A 85 6.18 -16.85 16.80
N HIS A 86 6.58 -17.79 15.94
CA HIS A 86 5.67 -18.71 15.28
C HIS A 86 5.13 -19.80 16.23
N ASN A 87 5.97 -20.31 17.14
CA ASN A 87 5.67 -21.49 17.94
C ASN A 87 5.21 -21.21 19.39
N GLU A 88 5.57 -20.05 19.96
CA GLU A 88 5.23 -19.68 21.34
C GLU A 88 4.00 -18.77 21.45
N VAL A 89 3.61 -18.43 22.69
CA VAL A 89 2.50 -17.50 22.98
C VAL A 89 2.91 -16.06 22.62
N LYS A 90 2.43 -15.56 21.48
CA LYS A 90 2.72 -14.21 20.93
C LYS A 90 2.62 -13.07 21.95
N GLY A 91 1.68 -13.14 22.90
CA GLY A 91 1.50 -12.12 23.94
C GLY A 91 2.69 -11.97 24.88
N ARG A 92 3.46 -13.03 25.14
CA ARG A 92 4.70 -12.97 25.94
C ARG A 92 5.82 -12.30 25.15
N LEU A 93 6.04 -12.74 23.92
CA LEU A 93 7.09 -12.22 23.04
C LEU A 93 6.85 -10.76 22.66
N ALA A 94 5.60 -10.37 22.44
CA ALA A 94 5.25 -8.97 22.21
C ALA A 94 5.62 -8.07 23.41
N LYS A 95 5.54 -8.57 24.65
CA LYS A 95 6.03 -7.84 25.83
C LYS A 95 7.56 -7.74 25.85
N GLU A 96 8.29 -8.77 25.42
CA GLU A 96 9.75 -8.72 25.27
C GLU A 96 10.16 -7.61 24.28
N ILE A 97 9.48 -7.52 23.15
CA ILE A 97 9.72 -6.45 22.15
C ILE A 97 9.36 -5.07 22.72
N VAL A 98 8.26 -4.95 23.48
CA VAL A 98 7.92 -3.69 24.16
C VAL A 98 9.01 -3.26 25.15
N VAL A 99 9.63 -4.20 25.87
CA VAL A 99 10.77 -3.90 26.75
C VAL A 99 11.95 -3.36 25.94
N ALA A 100 12.25 -3.94 24.78
CA ALA A 100 13.29 -3.42 23.88
C ALA A 100 12.98 -2.01 23.37
N MET A 101 11.72 -1.71 23.03
CA MET A 101 11.29 -0.37 22.63
C MET A 101 11.41 0.65 23.77
N LEU A 102 11.02 0.27 24.99
CA LEU A 102 11.11 1.14 26.16
C LEU A 102 12.55 1.49 26.51
N ALA A 103 13.51 0.58 26.28
CA ALA A 103 14.93 0.85 26.48
C ALA A 103 15.46 2.00 25.58
N VAL A 104 14.82 2.24 24.42
CA VAL A 104 15.13 3.33 23.49
C VAL A 104 14.17 4.54 23.70
N GLY A 105 13.33 4.51 24.73
CA GLY A 105 12.38 5.57 25.07
C GLY A 105 11.08 5.54 24.24
N ILE A 106 10.82 4.47 23.49
CA ILE A 106 9.61 4.31 22.67
C ILE A 106 8.56 3.53 23.46
N SER A 107 7.36 4.09 23.60
CA SER A 107 6.26 3.45 24.34
C SER A 107 5.21 2.91 23.38
N ARG A 108 4.97 1.59 23.42
CA ARG A 108 3.97 0.87 22.63
C ARG A 108 3.27 -0.20 23.47
N SER A 109 2.05 -0.54 23.10
CA SER A 109 1.34 -1.66 23.71
C SER A 109 1.72 -2.98 23.04
N ALA A 110 1.74 -4.08 23.80
CA ALA A 110 2.01 -5.41 23.26
C ALA A 110 1.02 -5.79 22.13
N ASN A 111 -0.25 -5.36 22.24
CA ASN A 111 -1.24 -5.59 21.20
C ASN A 111 -0.87 -4.88 19.89
N ALA A 112 -0.38 -3.63 19.95
CA ALA A 112 0.06 -2.90 18.77
C ALA A 112 1.24 -3.59 18.08
N VAL A 113 2.20 -4.11 18.85
CA VAL A 113 3.32 -4.91 18.34
C VAL A 113 2.82 -6.18 17.65
N SER A 114 1.96 -6.97 18.31
CA SER A 114 1.40 -8.18 17.71
C SER A 114 0.64 -7.92 16.42
N HIS A 115 -0.16 -6.84 16.38
CA HIS A 115 -0.88 -6.45 15.17
C HIS A 115 0.08 -6.03 14.04
N LYS A 116 1.14 -5.28 14.34
CA LYS A 116 2.12 -4.86 13.33
C LYS A 116 2.87 -6.07 12.76
N ILE A 117 3.34 -6.99 13.59
CA ILE A 117 4.03 -8.20 13.11
C ILE A 117 3.11 -9.05 12.23
N ARG A 118 1.84 -9.26 12.63
CA ARG A 118 0.86 -9.94 11.76
C ARG A 118 0.66 -9.20 10.43
N GLY A 119 0.72 -7.88 10.46
CA GLY A 119 0.69 -7.04 9.26
C GLY A 119 1.86 -7.33 8.33
N LEU A 120 3.08 -7.43 8.88
CA LEU A 120 4.28 -7.78 8.13
C LEU A 120 4.20 -9.19 7.54
N GLU A 121 3.76 -10.18 8.32
CA GLU A 121 3.51 -11.54 7.84
C GLU A 121 2.55 -11.55 6.63
N THR A 122 1.49 -10.73 6.69
CA THR A 122 0.49 -10.61 5.62
C THR A 122 1.06 -9.92 4.38
N GLN A 123 1.80 -8.83 4.55
CA GLN A 123 2.47 -8.10 3.46
C GLN A 123 3.50 -8.99 2.77
N PHE A 124 4.35 -9.66 3.55
CA PHE A 124 5.35 -10.59 3.05
C PHE A 124 4.72 -11.77 2.29
N SER A 125 3.63 -12.33 2.82
CA SER A 125 2.87 -13.39 2.12
C SER A 125 2.29 -12.89 0.79
N SER A 126 1.80 -11.65 0.74
CA SER A 126 1.24 -11.04 -0.48
C SER A 126 2.32 -10.81 -1.53
N ALA A 127 3.47 -10.26 -1.15
CA ALA A 127 4.64 -10.11 -2.02
C ALA A 127 5.16 -11.46 -2.53
N THR A 128 5.22 -12.47 -1.66
CA THR A 128 5.60 -13.84 -2.04
C THR A 128 4.61 -14.46 -3.03
N ALA A 129 3.31 -14.26 -2.83
CA ALA A 129 2.28 -14.74 -3.75
C ALA A 129 2.36 -14.06 -5.12
N TYR A 130 2.60 -12.74 -5.13
CA TYR A 130 2.85 -11.98 -6.35
C TYR A 130 4.06 -12.53 -7.13
N LEU A 131 5.19 -12.74 -6.45
CA LEU A 131 6.40 -13.31 -7.06
C LEU A 131 6.21 -14.75 -7.57
N ARG A 132 5.39 -15.56 -6.89
CA ARG A 132 5.04 -16.92 -7.36
C ARG A 132 4.23 -16.89 -8.66
N GLY A 133 3.38 -15.88 -8.85
CA GLY A 133 2.55 -15.72 -10.04
C GLY A 133 3.34 -15.36 -11.30
N LEU A 134 4.59 -14.87 -11.17
CA LEU A 134 5.45 -14.45 -12.28
C LEU A 134 6.35 -15.60 -12.81
N ASP A 135 5.86 -16.83 -12.83
CA ASP A 135 6.56 -18.02 -13.36
C ASP A 135 7.93 -18.31 -12.73
N GLY A 136 8.03 -18.31 -11.40
CA GLY A 136 9.23 -18.81 -10.73
C GLY A 136 10.44 -17.87 -10.74
N ARG A 137 10.25 -16.56 -10.99
CA ARG A 137 11.29 -15.52 -10.80
C ARG A 137 11.77 -15.34 -9.35
N ARG A 138 11.37 -16.24 -8.44
CA ARG A 138 11.82 -16.27 -7.05
C ARG A 138 13.34 -16.42 -6.94
N ASP A 139 13.97 -17.18 -7.83
CA ASP A 139 15.43 -17.32 -7.87
C ASP A 139 16.14 -16.06 -8.39
N GLN A 140 15.43 -15.17 -9.09
CA GLN A 140 15.98 -13.89 -9.52
C GLN A 140 16.00 -12.90 -8.35
N VAL A 141 15.05 -13.00 -7.42
CA VAL A 141 15.03 -12.26 -6.14
C VAL A 141 16.28 -12.56 -5.33
N ALA A 142 16.59 -13.84 -5.13
CA ALA A 142 17.76 -14.27 -4.36
C ALA A 142 19.08 -13.83 -5.00
N ARG A 143 19.10 -13.62 -6.33
CA ARG A 143 20.27 -13.15 -7.08
C ARG A 143 20.33 -11.62 -7.25
N GLY A 144 19.37 -10.87 -6.69
CA GLY A 144 19.29 -9.42 -6.87
C GLY A 144 19.05 -8.98 -8.32
N ALA A 145 18.59 -9.90 -9.18
CA ALA A 145 18.38 -9.68 -10.61
C ALA A 145 16.90 -9.40 -10.93
N LEU A 146 16.19 -8.76 -10.00
CA LEU A 146 14.78 -8.42 -10.21
C LEU A 146 14.65 -7.28 -11.21
N GLU A 147 13.71 -7.42 -12.13
CA GLU A 147 13.29 -6.33 -13.00
C GLU A 147 12.77 -5.16 -12.17
N LEU A 148 13.14 -3.93 -12.54
CA LEU A 148 12.85 -2.72 -11.77
C LEU A 148 11.35 -2.55 -11.45
N GLU A 149 10.48 -2.91 -12.39
CA GLU A 149 9.02 -2.85 -12.21
C GLU A 149 8.53 -3.90 -11.20
N THR A 150 9.06 -5.13 -11.29
CA THR A 150 8.74 -6.18 -10.32
C THR A 150 9.22 -5.78 -8.93
N GLN A 151 10.40 -5.17 -8.83
CA GLN A 151 10.96 -4.69 -7.58
C GLN A 151 10.08 -3.61 -6.96
N ALA A 152 9.70 -2.60 -7.75
CA ALA A 152 8.80 -1.55 -7.30
C ALA A 152 7.45 -2.11 -6.80
N GLN A 153 6.93 -3.16 -7.45
CA GLN A 153 5.70 -3.80 -7.01
C GLN A 153 5.87 -4.62 -5.72
N VAL A 154 6.99 -5.32 -5.56
CA VAL A 154 7.33 -6.01 -4.29
C VAL A 154 7.47 -4.99 -3.16
N ASP A 155 8.18 -3.88 -3.39
CA ASP A 155 8.38 -2.82 -2.40
C ASP A 155 7.05 -2.17 -1.98
N ARG A 156 6.11 -1.99 -2.93
CA ARG A 156 4.75 -1.52 -2.63
C ARG A 156 3.97 -2.49 -1.74
N LEU A 157 4.11 -3.79 -1.98
CA LEU A 157 3.40 -4.82 -1.22
C LEU A 157 4.03 -5.05 0.17
N CYS A 158 5.36 -5.03 0.24
CA CYS A 158 6.12 -5.28 1.45
C CYS A 158 7.46 -4.51 1.40
N PRO A 159 7.53 -3.30 1.99
CA PRO A 159 8.75 -2.49 1.97
C PRO A 159 9.99 -3.16 2.60
N HIS A 160 9.78 -4.13 3.48
CA HIS A 160 10.83 -4.88 4.18
C HIS A 160 10.95 -6.31 3.67
N PHE A 161 10.56 -6.56 2.43
CA PHE A 161 10.51 -7.91 1.88
C PHE A 161 11.84 -8.64 1.98
N PHE A 162 12.94 -8.02 1.55
CA PHE A 162 14.26 -8.64 1.56
C PHE A 162 14.84 -8.84 2.96
N GLU A 163 14.58 -7.93 3.89
CA GLU A 163 15.03 -8.08 5.28
C GLU A 163 14.34 -9.26 5.97
N LEU A 164 13.06 -9.47 5.64
CA LEU A 164 12.25 -10.54 6.22
C LEU A 164 12.44 -11.89 5.49
N LEU A 165 12.96 -11.89 4.27
CA LEU A 165 13.07 -13.09 3.44
C LEU A 165 13.83 -14.25 4.13
N PRO A 166 15.03 -14.04 4.72
CA PRO A 166 15.79 -15.12 5.35
C PRO A 166 15.08 -15.78 6.53
N VAL A 167 14.19 -15.05 7.22
CA VAL A 167 13.54 -15.52 8.45
C VAL A 167 12.11 -16.00 8.25
N LEU A 168 11.35 -15.39 7.34
CA LEU A 168 9.94 -15.75 7.11
C LEU A 168 9.79 -16.86 6.06
N GLU A 169 10.70 -16.97 5.09
CA GLU A 169 10.59 -17.94 4.00
C GLU A 169 10.37 -19.40 4.47
N PRO A 170 11.12 -19.92 5.46
CA PRO A 170 10.97 -21.32 5.90
C PRO A 170 9.58 -21.64 6.46
N PHE A 171 8.84 -20.62 6.90
CA PHE A 171 7.54 -20.76 7.57
C PHE A 171 6.35 -20.49 6.65
N ILE A 172 6.57 -20.04 5.41
CA ILE A 172 5.46 -19.88 4.47
C ILE A 172 5.10 -21.27 3.92
N PRO A 173 3.86 -21.76 4.15
CA PRO A 173 3.41 -22.97 3.50
C PRO A 173 3.47 -22.78 1.99
N VAL A 174 4.22 -23.64 1.32
CA VAL A 174 4.24 -23.71 -0.14
C VAL A 174 2.86 -24.22 -0.57
N VAL A 175 1.95 -23.30 -0.87
CA VAL A 175 0.62 -23.60 -1.40
C VAL A 175 0.84 -24.30 -2.75
N GLY A 176 0.81 -25.64 -2.74
CA GLY A 176 1.11 -26.48 -3.90
C GLY A 176 2.10 -27.62 -3.65
N SER A 177 2.84 -27.60 -2.55
CA SER A 177 3.59 -28.79 -2.10
C SER A 177 2.63 -29.67 -1.32
N VAL A 178 2.04 -30.67 -1.99
CA VAL A 178 1.45 -31.82 -1.30
C VAL A 178 2.62 -32.57 -0.69
N SER A 179 3.05 -32.16 0.52
CA SER A 179 3.98 -32.95 1.30
C SER A 179 3.23 -34.21 1.72
N VAL A 180 3.45 -35.30 0.99
CA VAL A 180 3.02 -36.65 1.36
C VAL A 180 3.90 -37.06 2.53
N GLU A 181 3.57 -36.57 3.73
CA GLU A 181 4.10 -37.12 4.97
C GLU A 181 3.03 -37.95 5.65
N THR A 182 3.24 -39.25 5.50
CA THR A 182 2.69 -40.37 6.23
C THR A 182 2.60 -40.06 7.73
N THR A 183 1.44 -39.62 8.20
CA THR A 183 1.09 -39.65 9.62
C THR A 183 0.00 -40.69 9.84
N THR A 184 0.46 -41.87 10.24
CA THR A 184 -0.33 -42.96 10.79
C THR A 184 -0.88 -42.56 12.17
N ASN A 185 -2.22 -42.55 12.30
CA ASN A 185 -3.02 -42.69 13.53
C ASN A 185 -2.89 -41.56 14.59
N ALA A 186 -3.92 -41.11 15.31
CA ALA A 186 -5.25 -41.66 15.56
C ALA A 186 -6.20 -40.58 16.12
N ARG A 187 -7.45 -40.64 15.64
CA ARG A 187 -8.68 -40.80 16.45
C ARG A 187 -9.07 -39.67 17.44
N GLY A 188 -10.05 -38.86 17.01
CA GLY A 188 -11.24 -38.60 17.83
C GLY A 188 -11.74 -37.16 17.91
N SER A 189 -13.05 -37.00 17.62
CA SER A 189 -13.94 -35.91 18.08
C SER A 189 -14.29 -34.78 17.11
N THR A 190 -15.14 -35.09 16.13
CA THR A 190 -15.96 -34.12 15.39
C THR A 190 -17.42 -34.58 15.31
N ARG A 191 -18.16 -34.49 16.42
CA ARG A 191 -19.65 -34.52 16.41
C ARG A 191 -20.21 -33.67 17.56
N LYS A 192 -20.04 -32.34 17.54
CA LYS A 192 -20.83 -31.45 18.41
C LYS A 192 -20.85 -29.95 18.05
N ARG A 193 -20.81 -29.58 16.76
CA ARG A 193 -20.80 -28.14 16.38
C ARG A 193 -21.84 -27.68 15.37
N GLU A 194 -22.73 -28.56 14.91
CA GLU A 194 -23.80 -28.18 13.97
C GLU A 194 -25.14 -27.85 14.64
N SER A 195 -25.35 -28.13 15.94
CA SER A 195 -26.58 -27.74 16.65
C SER A 195 -26.61 -26.26 17.06
N ASP A 196 -25.46 -25.67 17.35
CA ASP A 196 -25.39 -24.37 18.02
C ASP A 196 -25.51 -23.20 17.04
N VAL A 197 -25.19 -23.43 15.75
CA VAL A 197 -25.30 -22.41 14.70
C VAL A 197 -26.77 -22.15 14.33
N ARG A 198 -27.64 -23.18 14.40
CA ARG A 198 -29.08 -23.00 14.13
C ARG A 198 -29.84 -22.33 15.27
N ALA A 199 -29.39 -22.47 16.52
CA ALA A 199 -29.99 -21.79 17.67
C ALA A 199 -29.68 -20.28 17.70
N ALA A 200 -28.49 -19.88 17.25
CA ALA A 200 -28.07 -18.47 17.22
C ALA A 200 -28.78 -17.66 16.11
N GLU A 201 -29.16 -18.31 15.01
CA GLU A 201 -29.81 -17.65 13.87
C GLU A 201 -31.31 -17.38 14.12
N ALA A 202 -31.99 -18.26 14.86
CA ALA A 202 -33.38 -18.05 15.30
C ALA A 202 -33.52 -16.87 16.28
N ALA A 203 -32.50 -16.62 17.13
CA ALA A 203 -32.51 -15.50 18.08
C ALA A 203 -32.33 -14.12 17.41
N ARG A 204 -31.71 -14.04 16.23
CA ARG A 204 -31.51 -12.78 15.50
C ARG A 204 -32.74 -12.35 14.69
N ALA A 205 -33.62 -13.26 14.31
CA ALA A 205 -34.87 -12.94 13.62
C ALA A 205 -35.90 -12.26 14.53
N ALA A 206 -35.88 -12.52 15.84
CA ALA A 206 -36.86 -11.98 16.79
C ALA A 206 -36.63 -10.49 17.17
N LYS A 207 -35.42 -9.93 16.97
CA LYS A 207 -35.11 -8.54 17.36
C LYS A 207 -35.42 -7.47 16.31
N ARG A 208 -35.85 -7.83 15.08
CA ARG A 208 -36.15 -6.85 14.02
C ARG A 208 -37.60 -6.35 13.97
N ARG A 209 -38.45 -6.69 14.95
CA ARG A 209 -39.89 -6.36 14.93
C ARG A 209 -40.31 -5.14 15.78
N HIS A 210 -39.39 -4.39 16.36
CA HIS A 210 -39.69 -3.18 17.17
C HIS A 210 -38.86 -1.96 16.76
N GLN A 211 -38.96 -1.55 15.49
CA GLN A 211 -38.69 -0.16 15.12
C GLN A 211 -39.93 0.41 14.45
N ARG A 212 -40.65 1.21 15.24
CA ARG A 212 -41.80 2.03 14.89
C ARG A 212 -41.24 3.35 14.31
N PRO A 213 -41.69 3.83 13.15
CA PRO A 213 -41.30 5.13 12.65
C PRO A 213 -42.07 6.23 13.39
N ALA A 214 -41.38 7.30 13.76
CA ALA A 214 -41.96 8.54 14.23
C ALA A 214 -41.43 9.71 13.37
N PRO A 215 -42.18 10.82 13.27
CA PRO A 215 -42.33 11.54 12.02
C PRO A 215 -41.35 12.69 11.82
N GLU A 216 -41.11 12.90 10.52
CA GLU A 216 -40.88 14.14 9.77
C GLU A 216 -41.16 15.45 10.54
N VAL A 217 -40.12 16.25 10.75
CA VAL A 217 -40.23 17.67 11.12
C VAL A 217 -39.30 18.50 10.23
N THR A 218 -39.96 19.15 9.29
CA THR A 218 -39.81 20.51 8.75
C THR A 218 -38.47 21.25 8.92
N ALA A 219 -37.99 21.74 7.77
CA ALA A 219 -36.88 22.67 7.56
C ALA A 219 -37.20 24.12 7.98
N LEU A 220 -36.20 24.81 8.54
CA LEU A 220 -35.91 26.26 8.49
C LEU A 220 -34.37 26.38 8.67
N SER A 221 -33.58 26.75 7.66
CA SER A 221 -33.27 28.10 7.14
C SER A 221 -32.34 28.93 8.03
N ALA A 222 -31.23 29.39 7.42
CA ALA A 222 -30.48 30.64 7.62
C ALA A 222 -29.92 30.95 9.02
N GLU A 223 -28.84 31.69 9.24
CA GLU A 223 -27.68 32.23 8.54
C GLU A 223 -26.76 32.72 9.69
N ASP A 224 -25.51 33.07 9.38
CA ASP A 224 -24.64 33.97 10.14
C ASP A 224 -24.34 33.71 11.63
N ASN A 225 -23.06 33.49 11.93
CA ASN A 225 -22.32 34.40 12.81
C ASN A 225 -20.81 34.11 12.78
N LEU A 226 -20.08 35.12 12.30
CA LEU A 226 -18.63 35.25 12.33
C LEU A 226 -18.30 36.43 13.27
N GLU A 227 -17.98 36.17 14.53
CA GLU A 227 -17.28 37.08 15.46
C GLU A 227 -16.54 36.21 16.49
N LEU A 228 -15.21 36.15 16.53
CA LEU A 228 -14.24 37.12 17.08
C LEU A 228 -14.30 37.28 18.62
N ALA A 229 -13.42 36.56 19.33
CA ALA A 229 -12.80 36.95 20.61
C ALA A 229 -11.61 35.99 20.85
N THR A 230 -10.33 36.39 20.80
CA THR A 230 -9.52 37.15 21.78
C THR A 230 -9.59 36.66 23.24
N ASN A 231 -8.38 36.35 23.73
CA ASN A 231 -7.90 36.36 25.12
C ASN A 231 -8.40 35.29 26.09
N ALA A 232 -7.49 34.47 26.63
CA ALA A 232 -6.85 34.77 27.92
C ALA A 232 -6.10 33.53 28.44
N ALA A 233 -4.96 33.80 29.05
CA ALA A 233 -4.19 32.86 29.84
C ALA A 233 -5.02 32.29 31.01
N SER A 234 -4.83 31.00 31.31
CA SER A 234 -4.98 30.52 32.67
C SER A 234 -3.94 29.46 32.96
N SER A 235 -3.01 29.85 33.82
CA SER A 235 -2.19 28.95 34.63
C SER A 235 -3.13 28.11 35.49
N ASP A 236 -2.95 26.79 35.49
CA ASP A 236 -3.27 26.01 36.67
C ASP A 236 -2.22 24.93 36.89
N ALA A 237 -1.42 25.22 37.91
CA ALA A 237 -0.49 24.31 38.55
C ALA A 237 -1.27 23.25 39.32
N ALA A 238 -1.58 22.13 38.68
CA ALA A 238 -2.03 20.94 39.39
C ALA A 238 -0.83 20.23 40.01
N GLN A 239 -0.67 20.47 41.32
CA GLN A 239 0.16 19.71 42.24
C GLN A 239 -0.18 18.22 42.15
N TYR A 240 0.74 17.40 41.63
CA TYR A 240 0.67 15.95 41.79
C TYR A 240 1.35 15.58 43.11
N THR A 241 0.53 15.21 44.07
CA THR A 241 0.93 14.59 45.34
C THR A 241 1.63 13.27 45.07
N ALA A 242 2.80 13.09 45.69
CA ALA A 242 3.57 11.87 45.70
C ALA A 242 2.80 10.75 46.41
N THR A 243 2.41 9.71 45.66
CA THR A 243 1.87 8.48 46.24
C THR A 243 2.97 7.42 46.31
N THR A 244 3.50 7.28 47.52
CA THR A 244 3.89 6.04 48.20
C THR A 244 4.27 4.85 47.30
N THR A 245 5.58 4.67 47.19
CA THR A 245 6.29 3.45 46.84
C THR A 245 5.70 2.24 47.57
N GLN A 246 5.01 1.37 46.83
CA GLN A 246 4.63 0.06 47.30
C GLN A 246 5.66 -0.95 46.80
N ASP A 247 6.31 -1.57 47.77
CA ASP A 247 7.42 -2.51 47.67
C ASP A 247 7.03 -3.71 46.78
N VAL A 248 7.55 -3.73 45.55
CA VAL A 248 7.44 -4.88 44.64
C VAL A 248 8.60 -5.81 44.97
N PRO A 249 8.34 -7.06 45.41
CA PRO A 249 9.42 -7.99 45.73
C PRO A 249 10.29 -8.21 44.49
N GLN A 250 11.54 -7.77 44.58
CA GLN A 250 12.59 -8.06 43.60
C GLN A 250 12.74 -9.58 43.49
N VAL A 251 12.06 -10.18 42.52
CA VAL A 251 12.40 -11.51 42.05
C VAL A 251 13.72 -11.36 41.32
N LYS A 252 14.80 -11.56 42.07
CA LYS A 252 16.18 -11.66 41.61
C LYS A 252 16.23 -12.86 40.66
N ARG A 253 15.83 -12.64 39.39
CA ARG A 253 16.01 -13.59 38.30
C ARG A 253 17.50 -13.62 38.03
N GLU A 254 18.16 -14.47 38.78
CA GLU A 254 19.51 -14.92 38.54
C GLU A 254 19.50 -15.57 37.16
N TRP A 255 19.87 -14.78 36.15
CA TRP A 255 20.16 -15.27 34.82
C TRP A 255 21.33 -16.22 34.97
N ARG A 256 21.05 -17.52 35.10
CA ARG A 256 22.07 -18.53 34.91
C ARG A 256 22.61 -18.32 33.50
N VAL A 257 23.83 -17.83 33.43
CA VAL A 257 24.65 -17.86 32.23
C VAL A 257 24.74 -19.33 31.87
N VAL A 258 23.90 -19.76 30.93
CA VAL A 258 24.01 -21.10 30.33
C VAL A 258 25.42 -21.13 29.75
N ASP A 259 26.22 -22.11 30.18
CA ASP A 259 27.59 -22.29 29.75
C ASP A 259 27.68 -22.07 28.24
N ARG A 260 28.54 -21.11 27.85
CA ARG A 260 28.83 -20.81 26.45
C ARG A 260 29.17 -22.13 25.76
N VAL A 261 28.20 -22.68 25.03
CA VAL A 261 28.43 -23.75 24.07
C VAL A 261 29.57 -23.26 23.20
N ALA A 262 30.67 -24.02 23.17
CA ALA A 262 31.92 -23.65 22.52
C ALA A 262 31.61 -22.99 21.17
N GLU A 263 31.88 -21.69 21.10
CA GLU A 263 31.59 -20.86 19.94
C GLU A 263 32.28 -21.51 18.74
N PRO A 264 31.53 -21.96 17.72
CA PRO A 264 32.12 -22.67 16.60
C PRO A 264 33.12 -21.72 15.95
N GLN A 265 34.40 -22.05 16.06
CA GLN A 265 35.50 -21.28 15.50
C GLN A 265 35.29 -21.19 13.99
N LEU A 266 34.74 -20.06 13.54
CA LEU A 266 34.52 -19.78 12.13
C LEU A 266 35.89 -19.74 11.46
N THR A 267 36.04 -20.51 10.38
CA THR A 267 37.29 -20.54 9.64
C THR A 267 37.57 -19.15 9.05
N PRO A 268 38.83 -18.67 9.01
CA PRO A 268 39.15 -17.37 8.44
C PRO A 268 38.64 -17.17 7.00
N ALA A 269 38.59 -18.25 6.22
CA ALA A 269 38.05 -18.25 4.87
C ALA A 269 36.54 -17.98 4.82
N PHE A 270 35.78 -18.43 5.82
CA PHE A 270 34.36 -18.14 5.91
C PHE A 270 34.11 -16.68 6.31
N GLN A 271 34.90 -16.16 7.26
CA GLN A 271 34.83 -14.75 7.65
C GLN A 271 35.10 -13.84 6.45
N GLN A 272 36.14 -14.14 5.65
CA GLN A 272 36.45 -13.37 4.44
C GLN A 272 35.30 -13.34 3.43
N ARG A 273 34.60 -14.46 3.23
CA ARG A 273 33.43 -14.53 2.34
C ARG A 273 32.24 -13.72 2.87
N MET A 274 32.04 -13.72 4.18
CA MET A 274 31.02 -12.87 4.81
C MET A 274 31.35 -11.39 4.61
N ASP A 275 32.60 -11.00 4.85
CA ASP A 275 33.03 -9.61 4.72
C ASP A 275 32.90 -9.13 3.26
N GLU A 276 33.28 -9.96 2.29
CA GLU A 276 33.10 -9.69 0.85
C GLU A 276 31.62 -9.54 0.48
N CYS A 277 30.74 -10.40 1.02
CA CYS A 277 29.30 -10.30 0.82
C CYS A 277 28.72 -9.00 1.40
N VAL A 278 29.15 -8.61 2.60
CA VAL A 278 28.72 -7.36 3.25
C VAL A 278 29.18 -6.15 2.44
N LEU A 279 30.43 -6.15 1.96
CA LEU A 279 30.98 -5.06 1.13
C LEU A 279 30.24 -4.95 -0.20
N SER A 280 30.01 -6.07 -0.90
CA SER A 280 29.28 -6.08 -2.16
C SER A 280 27.84 -5.57 -2.00
N HIS A 281 27.16 -5.96 -0.92
CA HIS A 281 25.81 -5.45 -0.62
C HIS A 281 25.83 -3.95 -0.29
N ALA A 282 26.84 -3.48 0.45
CA ALA A 282 27.00 -2.05 0.76
C ALA A 282 27.25 -1.21 -0.50
N GLU A 283 28.08 -1.70 -1.43
CA GLU A 283 28.36 -1.08 -2.73
C GLU A 283 27.11 -1.06 -3.62
N GLN A 284 26.40 -2.17 -3.72
CA GLN A 284 25.15 -2.24 -4.48
C GLN A 284 24.10 -1.26 -3.92
N ARG A 285 24.02 -1.15 -2.59
CA ARG A 285 23.12 -0.19 -1.93
C ARG A 285 23.53 1.26 -2.19
N SER A 286 24.83 1.58 -2.11
CA SER A 286 25.30 2.95 -2.37
C SER A 286 25.08 3.36 -3.82
N GLN A 287 25.31 2.44 -4.77
CA GLN A 287 25.02 2.66 -6.18
C GLN A 287 23.53 2.85 -6.44
N GLY A 288 22.67 2.07 -5.76
CA GLY A 288 21.22 2.27 -5.80
C GLY A 288 20.79 3.66 -5.34
N ILE A 289 21.42 4.20 -4.29
CA ILE A 289 21.16 5.55 -3.78
C ILE A 289 21.60 6.61 -4.79
N LEU A 290 22.82 6.49 -5.35
CA LEU A 290 23.32 7.44 -6.36
C LEU A 290 22.43 7.49 -7.60
N ASN A 291 22.01 6.33 -8.11
CA ASN A 291 21.09 6.24 -9.26
C ASN A 291 19.69 6.79 -8.94
N ALA A 292 19.24 6.71 -7.68
CA ALA A 292 17.98 7.31 -7.25
C ALA A 292 18.10 8.84 -7.16
N GLU A 293 19.22 9.36 -6.64
CA GLU A 293 19.49 10.80 -6.61
C GLU A 293 19.63 11.39 -8.01
N GLU A 294 20.30 10.71 -8.94
CA GLU A 294 20.44 11.15 -10.33
C GLU A 294 19.07 11.26 -11.00
N ARG A 295 18.23 10.22 -10.90
CA ARG A 295 16.85 10.25 -11.41
C ARG A 295 16.01 11.36 -10.77
N ALA A 296 16.22 11.64 -9.47
CA ALA A 296 15.54 12.74 -8.80
C ALA A 296 15.99 14.11 -9.35
N ARG A 297 17.28 14.28 -9.67
CA ARG A 297 17.80 15.50 -10.33
C ARG A 297 17.23 15.66 -11.74
N GLU A 298 17.20 14.60 -12.53
CA GLU A 298 16.60 14.62 -13.88
C GLU A 298 15.12 15.01 -13.82
N CYS A 299 14.35 14.38 -12.94
CA CYS A 299 12.95 14.70 -12.72
C CYS A 299 12.75 16.18 -12.31
N SER A 300 13.64 16.71 -11.46
CA SER A 300 13.61 18.13 -11.07
C SER A 300 13.89 19.06 -12.25
N ILE A 301 14.84 18.72 -13.13
CA ILE A 301 15.17 19.51 -14.32
C ILE A 301 13.97 19.53 -15.29
N ASP A 302 13.36 18.37 -15.53
CA ASP A 302 12.19 18.30 -16.42
C ASP A 302 10.99 19.05 -15.85
N ALA A 303 10.77 19.00 -14.54
CA ALA A 303 9.74 19.81 -13.88
C ALA A 303 9.96 21.33 -14.09
N GLU A 304 11.20 21.81 -13.98
CA GLU A 304 11.54 23.22 -14.27
C GLU A 304 11.38 23.59 -15.75
N ARG A 305 11.71 22.67 -16.66
CA ARG A 305 11.47 22.86 -18.10
C ARG A 305 9.98 23.02 -18.39
N TYR A 306 9.14 22.14 -17.85
CA TYR A 306 7.69 22.24 -18.03
C TYR A 306 7.12 23.53 -17.43
N ARG A 307 7.61 23.98 -16.27
CA ARG A 307 7.22 25.27 -15.68
C ARG A 307 7.55 26.43 -16.62
N THR A 308 8.78 26.47 -17.11
CA THR A 308 9.26 27.53 -18.02
C THR A 308 8.47 27.55 -19.33
N GLU A 309 8.16 26.38 -19.89
CA GLU A 309 7.36 26.27 -21.12
C GLU A 309 5.90 26.71 -20.90
N ALA A 310 5.30 26.34 -19.77
CA ALA A 310 3.97 26.81 -19.39
C ALA A 310 3.90 28.34 -19.23
N GLU A 311 4.93 28.94 -18.63
CA GLU A 311 5.04 30.41 -18.52
C GLU A 311 5.16 31.07 -19.89
N ARG A 312 5.97 30.52 -20.80
CA ARG A 312 6.06 31.01 -22.19
C ARG A 312 4.71 30.98 -22.88
N HIS A 313 4.00 29.85 -22.83
CA HIS A 313 2.66 29.73 -23.41
C HIS A 313 1.67 30.72 -22.81
N ARG A 314 1.76 30.99 -21.51
CA ARG A 314 0.93 32.02 -20.85
C ARG A 314 1.24 33.41 -21.40
N THR A 315 2.51 33.80 -21.49
CA THR A 315 2.89 35.11 -22.03
C THR A 315 2.49 35.29 -23.50
N ASP A 316 2.58 34.24 -24.31
CA ASP A 316 2.13 34.26 -25.70
C ASP A 316 0.61 34.38 -25.81
N ALA A 317 -0.14 33.72 -24.93
CA ALA A 317 -1.59 33.86 -24.87
C ALA A 317 -1.99 35.30 -24.45
N GLU A 318 -1.30 35.90 -23.49
CA GLU A 318 -1.52 37.28 -23.05
C GLU A 318 -1.19 38.30 -24.15
N ARG A 319 -0.13 38.07 -24.94
CA ARG A 319 0.19 38.87 -26.14
C ARG A 319 -0.91 38.78 -27.19
N ARG A 320 -1.34 37.57 -27.55
CA ARG A 320 -2.43 37.37 -28.52
C ARG A 320 -3.73 38.02 -28.06
N LYS A 321 -4.02 37.97 -26.76
CA LYS A 321 -5.18 38.65 -26.18
C LYS A 321 -5.06 40.16 -26.35
N SER A 322 -3.90 40.74 -26.03
CA SER A 322 -3.63 42.16 -26.24
C SER A 322 -3.78 42.57 -27.71
N ASP A 323 -3.29 41.75 -28.65
CA ASP A 323 -3.45 42.00 -30.09
C ASP A 323 -4.92 42.02 -30.51
N ILE A 324 -5.73 41.07 -29.99
CA ILE A 324 -7.17 41.02 -30.22
C ILE A 324 -7.88 42.24 -29.63
N ASP A 325 -7.51 42.65 -28.41
CA ASP A 325 -8.09 43.83 -27.76
C ASP A 325 -7.80 45.12 -28.57
N VAL A 326 -6.58 45.26 -29.11
CA VAL A 326 -6.21 46.36 -30.01
C VAL A 326 -7.03 46.31 -31.31
N MET A 327 -7.17 45.14 -31.93
CA MET A 327 -8.00 44.98 -33.13
C MET A 327 -9.47 45.33 -32.86
N LEU A 328 -10.03 44.87 -31.74
CA LEU A 328 -11.40 45.16 -31.34
C LEU A 328 -11.60 46.66 -31.11
N ALA A 329 -10.66 47.32 -30.43
CA ALA A 329 -10.69 48.77 -30.23
C ALA A 329 -10.68 49.53 -31.57
N LYS A 330 -9.84 49.12 -32.53
CA LYS A 330 -9.81 49.70 -33.89
C LYS A 330 -11.16 49.53 -34.61
N VAL A 331 -11.77 48.35 -34.53
CA VAL A 331 -13.09 48.07 -35.14
C VAL A 331 -14.19 48.92 -34.50
N LEU A 332 -14.22 49.02 -33.17
CA LEU A 332 -15.21 49.84 -32.46
C LEU A 332 -15.04 51.34 -32.75
N ALA A 333 -13.79 51.83 -32.84
CA ALA A 333 -13.51 53.21 -33.21
C ALA A 333 -13.99 53.52 -34.63
N ARG A 334 -13.72 52.63 -35.59
CA ARG A 334 -14.21 52.71 -36.97
C ARG A 334 -15.74 52.79 -37.02
N GLN A 335 -16.42 51.90 -36.30
CA GLN A 335 -17.87 51.88 -36.24
C GLN A 335 -18.42 53.18 -35.64
N THR A 336 -17.83 53.65 -34.55
CA THR A 336 -18.23 54.90 -33.89
C THR A 336 -18.09 56.12 -34.80
N MET A 337 -17.01 56.22 -35.58
CA MET A 337 -16.82 57.31 -36.55
C MET A 337 -17.82 57.23 -37.71
N LYS A 338 -18.10 56.02 -38.19
CA LYS A 338 -19.11 55.77 -39.23
C LYS A 338 -20.51 56.20 -38.77
N ASP A 339 -20.88 55.87 -37.54
CA ASP A 339 -22.17 56.25 -36.96
C ASP A 339 -22.33 57.76 -36.78
N ARG A 340 -21.21 58.51 -36.74
CA ARG A 340 -21.17 59.98 -36.71
C ARG A 340 -21.15 60.64 -38.10
N GLY A 341 -21.20 59.85 -39.18
CA GLY A 341 -21.21 60.36 -40.56
C GLY A 341 -19.85 60.81 -41.09
N VAL A 342 -18.75 60.38 -40.46
CA VAL A 342 -17.38 60.64 -40.98
C VAL A 342 -17.18 59.85 -42.28
N ALA A 343 -16.56 60.47 -43.28
CA ALA A 343 -16.28 59.81 -44.56
C ALA A 343 -15.29 58.64 -44.36
N THR A 344 -15.44 57.56 -45.14
CA THR A 344 -14.61 56.35 -44.96
C THR A 344 -13.11 56.62 -45.16
N ASP A 345 -12.75 57.48 -46.11
CA ASP A 345 -11.35 57.84 -46.38
C ASP A 345 -10.70 58.59 -45.20
N GLU A 346 -11.48 59.46 -44.54
CA GLU A 346 -11.03 60.18 -43.34
C GLU A 346 -10.84 59.22 -42.15
N ILE A 347 -11.69 58.19 -42.03
CA ILE A 347 -11.58 57.14 -41.00
C ILE A 347 -10.31 56.30 -41.20
N GLU A 348 -10.01 55.87 -42.43
CA GLU A 348 -8.80 55.09 -42.71
C GLU A 348 -7.53 55.91 -42.44
N MET A 349 -7.51 57.19 -42.83
CA MET A 349 -6.41 58.10 -42.55
C MET A 349 -6.20 58.30 -41.03
N ALA A 350 -7.29 58.44 -40.27
CA ALA A 350 -7.22 58.60 -38.82
C ALA A 350 -6.73 57.34 -38.08
N LEU A 351 -7.12 56.14 -38.55
CA LEU A 351 -6.72 54.87 -37.93
C LEU A 351 -5.30 54.43 -38.33
N ALA A 352 -4.82 54.83 -39.51
CA ALA A 352 -3.46 54.53 -39.97
C ALA A 352 -2.37 55.26 -39.16
N LEU A 353 -2.69 56.40 -38.54
CA LEU A 353 -1.76 57.18 -37.70
C LEU A 353 -1.53 56.59 -36.30
N HIS A 354 -2.24 55.52 -35.94
CA HIS A 354 -2.21 54.91 -34.60
C HIS A 354 -1.63 53.49 -34.59
N GLU A 355 -0.78 53.14 -35.58
CA GLU A 355 0.13 52.01 -35.42
C GLU A 355 1.31 52.41 -34.52
N PRO A 356 1.44 51.82 -33.31
CA PRO A 356 2.55 52.09 -32.41
C PRO A 356 3.89 51.52 -32.89
#